data_AF-A0A2I0PSS2-F1
#
_entry.id   AF-A0A2I0PSS2-F1
#
_cell.length_a   1.000
_cell.length_b   1.000
_cell.length_c   1.000
_cell.angle_alpha   90.00
_cell.angle_beta   90.00
_cell.angle_gamma   90.00
#
_symmetry.space_group_name_H-M   'P 1'
#
loop_
_entity.id
_entity.type
_entity.pdbx_description
1 polymer ?
#
loop_
_entity_poly.entity_id
_entity_poly.type
_entity_poly.pdbx_seq_one_letter_code
_entity_poly.pdbx_strand_id
1 'polypeptide(L)'
;MFNILNMIKNILFSFFTKKEPDIDIVWPFFIELTQTEYEAHPDYNLTEEEIFELKKSDCEDRAMALAKYMIDKGFTNIRILQLSWEPDKPGHMALLYNNKVFDATASKQGKYIYFNYDHDIYIQEFKFQRIITSPYNGGN
;
A
#
# COMPACT_ATOMS: atom_id res chain seq x y z
N MET A 1 39.59 20.83 19.74
CA MET A 1 38.88 21.51 18.64
C MET A 1 37.97 20.48 18.00
N PHE A 2 36.68 20.47 18.36
CA PHE A 2 35.74 19.43 17.92
C PHE A 2 35.46 19.61 16.42
N ASN A 3 35.71 18.56 15.63
CA ASN A 3 35.61 18.62 14.17
C ASN A 3 34.15 18.52 13.75
N ILE A 4 33.44 19.65 13.77
CA ILE A 4 32.03 19.82 13.42
C ILE A 4 31.72 19.19 12.05
N LEU A 5 32.68 19.17 11.12
CA LEU A 5 32.54 18.54 9.80
C LEU A 5 32.35 17.01 9.86
N ASN A 6 32.96 16.31 10.82
CA ASN A 6 32.76 14.86 10.98
C ASN A 6 31.41 14.53 11.61
N MET A 7 30.92 15.40 12.50
CA MET A 7 29.59 15.25 13.11
C MET A 7 28.48 15.49 12.08
N ILE A 8 28.60 16.53 11.25
CA ILE A 8 27.66 16.83 10.16
C ILE A 8 27.67 15.72 9.09
N LYS A 9 28.85 15.18 8.74
CA LYS A 9 28.94 14.02 7.83
C LYS A 9 28.22 12.79 8.36
N ASN A 10 28.39 12.45 9.65
CA ASN A 10 27.72 11.29 10.24
C ASN A 10 26.20 11.48 10.38
N ILE A 11 25.75 12.70 10.69
CA ILE A 11 24.32 13.03 10.76
C ILE A 11 23.70 12.96 9.35
N LEU A 12 24.35 13.54 8.33
CA LEU A 12 23.87 13.46 6.95
C LEU A 12 23.88 12.02 6.42
N PHE A 13 24.93 11.25 6.70
CA PHE A 13 25.03 9.86 6.23
C PHE A 13 23.97 8.95 6.87
N SER A 14 23.60 9.17 8.14
CA SER A 14 22.53 8.40 8.79
C SER A 14 21.13 8.74 8.26
N PHE A 15 20.93 9.92 7.67
CA PHE A 15 19.68 10.28 6.99
C PHE A 15 19.52 9.62 5.62
N PHE A 16 20.61 9.20 4.97
CA PHE A 16 20.58 8.72 3.59
C PHE A 16 20.56 7.20 3.40
N THR A 17 20.70 6.39 4.45
CA THR A 17 20.68 4.92 4.28
C THR A 17 20.03 4.19 5.45
N LYS A 18 18.81 4.59 5.86
CA LYS A 18 17.99 3.60 6.57
C LYS A 18 17.73 2.49 5.55
N LYS A 19 18.34 1.33 5.76
CA LYS A 19 18.09 0.14 4.94
C LYS A 19 16.57 -0.09 4.99
N GLU A 20 15.92 -0.12 3.83
CA GLU A 20 14.49 -0.40 3.74
C GLU A 20 14.18 -1.72 4.49
N PRO A 21 13.05 -1.80 5.21
CA PRO A 21 12.68 -3.03 5.90
C PRO A 21 12.44 -4.19 4.94
N ASP A 22 12.53 -5.42 5.44
CA ASP A 22 12.26 -6.62 4.67
C ASP A 22 10.76 -6.71 4.32
N ILE A 23 10.43 -6.94 3.05
CA ILE A 23 9.04 -6.99 2.59
C ILE A 23 8.27 -8.16 3.21
N ASP A 24 8.96 -9.22 3.63
CA ASP A 24 8.34 -10.39 4.26
C ASP A 24 7.63 -10.05 5.59
N ILE A 25 8.00 -8.92 6.23
CA ILE A 25 7.30 -8.43 7.43
C ILE A 25 5.86 -7.98 7.14
N VAL A 26 5.54 -7.66 5.88
CA VAL A 26 4.22 -7.15 5.46
C VAL A 26 3.24 -8.29 5.21
N TRP A 27 3.73 -9.48 4.87
CA TRP A 27 2.91 -10.61 4.46
C TRP A 27 1.81 -11.01 5.48
N PRO A 28 2.09 -11.12 6.80
CA PRO A 28 1.05 -11.50 7.77
C PRO A 28 -0.12 -10.52 7.80
N PHE A 29 0.18 -9.21 7.86
CA PHE A 29 -0.84 -8.16 7.88
C PHE A 29 -1.63 -8.12 6.56
N PHE A 30 -0.92 -8.24 5.44
CA PHE A 30 -1.55 -8.34 4.13
C PHE A 30 -2.56 -9.50 4.08
N ILE A 31 -2.17 -10.69 4.58
CA ILE A 31 -3.06 -11.84 4.64
C ILE A 31 -4.27 -11.58 5.53
N GLU A 32 -4.09 -10.96 6.70
CA GLU A 32 -5.20 -10.61 7.59
C GLU A 32 -6.24 -9.72 6.88
N LEU A 33 -5.80 -8.69 6.13
CA LEU A 33 -6.70 -7.86 5.33
C LEU A 33 -7.49 -8.69 4.30
N THR A 34 -6.85 -9.64 3.61
CA THR A 34 -7.52 -10.49 2.60
C THR A 34 -8.60 -11.41 3.19
N GLN A 35 -8.57 -11.66 4.50
CA GLN A 35 -9.54 -12.51 5.18
C GLN A 35 -10.84 -11.77 5.52
N THR A 36 -10.84 -10.44 5.47
CA THR A 36 -12.06 -9.63 5.65
C THR A 36 -12.97 -9.74 4.42
N GLU A 37 -14.27 -9.63 4.64
CA GLU A 37 -15.26 -9.64 3.55
C GLU A 37 -15.10 -8.39 2.69
N TYR A 38 -15.27 -8.57 1.38
CA TYR A 38 -15.26 -7.42 0.47
C TYR A 38 -16.64 -6.82 0.43
N GLU A 39 -16.78 -5.58 0.91
CA GLU A 39 -18.03 -4.83 0.87
C GLU A 39 -17.73 -3.42 0.35
N ALA A 40 -18.14 -3.11 -0.87
CA ALA A 40 -18.06 -1.75 -1.39
C ALA A 40 -19.06 -0.87 -0.62
N HIS A 41 -18.59 0.24 -0.05
CA HIS A 41 -19.40 1.18 0.73
C HIS A 41 -19.11 2.63 0.30
N PRO A 42 -20.01 3.59 0.60
CA PRO A 42 -19.88 4.96 0.11
C PRO A 42 -18.95 5.85 0.95
N ASP A 43 -18.04 6.56 0.29
CA ASP A 43 -17.31 7.81 0.63
C ASP A 43 -16.77 8.01 2.07
N TYR A 44 -16.48 6.96 2.83
CA TYR A 44 -15.63 7.09 4.03
C TYR A 44 -14.66 5.92 4.15
N ASN A 45 -13.44 6.22 4.60
CA ASN A 45 -12.42 5.20 4.79
C ASN A 45 -12.50 4.63 6.19
N LEU A 46 -12.49 3.30 6.29
CA LEU A 46 -12.37 2.58 7.54
C LEU A 46 -10.93 2.63 8.04
N THR A 47 -10.79 2.82 9.35
CA THR A 47 -9.54 2.60 10.07
C THR A 47 -9.18 1.11 10.12
N GLU A 48 -7.91 0.79 10.40
CA GLU A 48 -7.47 -0.60 10.60
C GLU A 48 -8.32 -1.31 11.67
N GLU A 49 -8.59 -0.63 12.79
CA GLU A 49 -9.42 -1.16 13.86
C GLU A 49 -10.85 -1.48 13.37
N GLU A 50 -11.48 -0.57 12.64
CA GLU A 50 -12.83 -0.76 12.12
C GLU A 50 -12.92 -1.91 11.10
N ILE A 51 -11.91 -2.06 10.22
CA ILE A 51 -11.85 -3.16 9.26
C ILE A 51 -11.90 -4.52 9.98
N PHE A 52 -11.14 -4.67 11.06
CA PHE A 52 -11.07 -5.93 11.80
C PHE A 52 -12.24 -6.16 12.76
N GLU A 53 -12.81 -5.09 13.33
CA GLU A 53 -14.03 -5.17 14.14
C GLU A 53 -15.24 -5.57 13.29
N LEU A 54 -15.42 -4.94 12.13
CA LEU A 54 -16.53 -5.20 11.21
C LEU A 54 -16.30 -6.44 10.35
N LYS A 55 -15.05 -6.90 10.23
CA LYS A 55 -14.59 -7.98 9.33
C LYS A 55 -14.97 -7.75 7.88
N LYS A 56 -15.05 -6.50 7.45
CA LYS A 56 -15.40 -6.10 6.09
C LYS A 56 -14.66 -4.82 5.71
N SER A 57 -14.38 -4.67 4.42
CA SER A 57 -13.68 -3.52 3.87
C SER A 57 -13.72 -3.56 2.34
N ASP A 58 -13.48 -2.42 1.71
CA ASP A 58 -13.38 -2.33 0.26
C ASP A 58 -11.91 -2.23 -0.23
N CYS A 59 -11.69 -1.85 -1.50
CA CYS A 59 -10.35 -1.71 -2.06
C CYS A 59 -9.56 -0.52 -1.50
N GLU A 60 -10.23 0.58 -1.18
CA GLU A 60 -9.60 1.78 -0.67
C GLU A 60 -9.12 1.54 0.77
N ASP A 61 -10.01 1.06 1.63
CA ASP A 61 -9.72 0.75 3.03
C ASP A 61 -8.47 -0.12 3.17
N ARG A 62 -8.39 -1.21 2.40
CA ARG A 62 -7.29 -2.17 2.48
C ARG A 62 -5.98 -1.58 1.97
N ALA A 63 -6.01 -0.81 0.89
CA ALA A 63 -4.82 -0.16 0.37
C ALA A 63 -4.27 0.88 1.36
N MET A 64 -5.17 1.64 2.00
CA MET A 64 -4.83 2.67 2.98
C MET A 64 -4.29 2.06 4.28
N ALA A 65 -4.96 1.03 4.82
CA ALA A 65 -4.49 0.30 6.01
C ALA A 65 -3.11 -0.32 5.77
N LEU A 66 -2.89 -0.94 4.61
CA LEU A 66 -1.58 -1.50 4.24
C LEU A 66 -0.51 -0.42 4.09
N ALA A 67 -0.84 0.74 3.52
CA ALA A 67 0.08 1.85 3.39
C ALA A 67 0.52 2.38 4.75
N LYS A 68 -0.44 2.57 5.66
CA LYS A 68 -0.17 2.96 7.04
C LYS A 68 0.73 1.95 7.74
N TYR A 69 0.40 0.65 7.68
CA TYR A 69 1.20 -0.40 8.28
C TYR A 69 2.65 -0.39 7.80
N MET A 70 2.86 -0.30 6.48
CA MET A 70 4.21 -0.25 5.90
C MET A 70 4.98 1.01 6.34
N ILE A 71 4.35 2.19 6.40
CA ILE A 71 5.00 3.40 6.95
C ILE A 71 5.42 3.18 8.40
N ASP A 72 4.56 2.58 9.22
CA ASP A 72 4.85 2.32 10.64
C ASP A 72 6.00 1.32 10.82
N LYS A 73 6.24 0.44 9.84
CA LYS A 73 7.43 -0.43 9.77
C LYS A 73 8.68 0.27 9.21
N GLY A 74 8.55 1.51 8.75
CA GLY A 74 9.64 2.33 8.26
C GLY A 74 9.93 2.22 6.77
N PHE A 75 8.99 1.68 5.99
CA PHE A 75 9.06 1.72 4.54
C PHE A 75 8.84 3.16 4.04
N THR A 76 9.52 3.54 2.97
CA THR A 76 9.36 4.86 2.35
C THR A 76 8.84 4.76 0.90
N ASN A 77 8.49 5.91 0.30
CA ASN A 77 8.04 5.99 -1.10
C ASN A 77 6.79 5.16 -1.45
N ILE A 78 5.87 5.04 -0.50
CA ILE A 78 4.58 4.37 -0.70
C ILE A 78 3.65 5.26 -1.52
N ARG A 79 2.96 4.66 -2.49
CA ARG A 79 1.96 5.33 -3.31
C ARG A 79 0.66 4.53 -3.33
N ILE A 80 -0.45 5.22 -3.50
CA ILE A 80 -1.74 4.62 -3.81
C ILE A 80 -1.90 4.61 -5.33
N LEU A 81 -2.32 3.47 -5.85
CA LEU A 81 -2.76 3.29 -7.23
C LEU A 81 -4.27 3.40 -7.26
N GLN A 82 -4.77 4.39 -7.99
CA GLN A 82 -6.18 4.44 -8.39
C GLN A 82 -6.26 4.01 -9.85
N LEU A 83 -7.06 2.98 -10.09
CA LEU A 83 -7.11 2.24 -11.34
C LEU A 83 -8.56 2.21 -11.83
N SER A 84 -8.82 2.40 -13.11
CA SER A 84 -10.19 2.23 -13.62
C SER A 84 -10.22 1.52 -14.96
N TRP A 85 -11.17 0.58 -15.08
CA TRP A 85 -11.45 -0.15 -16.32
C TRP A 85 -12.16 0.73 -17.36
N GLU A 86 -12.77 1.83 -16.94
CA GLU A 86 -13.41 2.82 -17.80
C GLU A 86 -13.01 4.23 -17.35
N PRO A 87 -12.88 5.23 -18.25
CA PRO A 87 -12.38 6.55 -17.88
C PRO A 87 -13.17 7.26 -16.76
N ASP A 88 -14.49 6.99 -16.69
CA ASP A 88 -15.47 7.72 -15.88
C ASP A 88 -16.20 6.87 -14.81
N LYS A 89 -15.80 5.61 -14.60
CA LYS A 89 -16.42 4.73 -13.58
C LYS A 89 -15.57 4.64 -12.32
N PRO A 90 -16.19 4.34 -11.15
CA PRO A 90 -15.47 4.15 -9.89
C PRO A 90 -14.33 3.16 -10.08
N GLY A 91 -13.18 3.54 -9.53
CA GLY A 91 -11.94 2.81 -9.70
C GLY A 91 -11.74 1.71 -8.67
N HIS A 92 -10.73 0.90 -8.91
CA HIS A 92 -10.09 -0.02 -7.98
C HIS A 92 -8.89 0.66 -7.33
N MET A 93 -8.59 0.32 -6.08
CA MET A 93 -7.40 0.81 -5.38
C MET A 93 -6.49 -0.31 -4.92
N ALA A 94 -5.18 -0.06 -5.04
CA ALA A 94 -4.12 -0.94 -4.58
C ALA A 94 -2.93 -0.10 -4.10
N LEU A 95 -2.01 -0.73 -3.36
CA LEU A 95 -0.78 -0.08 -2.92
C LEU A 95 0.36 -0.32 -3.92
N LEU A 96 1.18 0.70 -4.15
CA LEU A 96 2.42 0.63 -4.92
C LEU A 96 3.62 0.97 -4.04
N TYR A 97 4.61 0.07 -4.04
CA TYR A 97 5.91 0.27 -3.41
C TYR A 97 7.01 -0.29 -4.30
N ASN A 98 8.03 0.51 -4.65
CA ASN A 98 9.17 0.10 -5.50
C ASN A 98 8.79 -0.63 -6.80
N ASN A 99 7.80 -0.12 -7.54
CA ASN A 99 7.25 -0.75 -8.76
C ASN A 99 6.54 -2.09 -8.52
N LYS A 100 6.16 -2.37 -7.27
CA LYS A 100 5.46 -3.59 -6.86
C LYS A 100 4.08 -3.26 -6.32
N VAL A 101 3.10 -4.01 -6.79
CA VAL A 101 1.68 -3.86 -6.45
C VAL A 101 1.33 -4.82 -5.31
N PHE A 102 0.59 -4.29 -4.36
CA PHE A 102 0.00 -5.00 -3.25
C PHE A 102 -1.51 -4.76 -3.28
N ASP A 103 -2.25 -5.77 -3.75
CA ASP A 103 -3.70 -5.74 -3.88
C ASP A 103 -4.32 -6.77 -2.95
N ALA A 104 -4.84 -6.27 -1.83
CA ALA A 104 -5.43 -7.07 -0.76
C ALA A 104 -6.93 -7.32 -0.95
N THR A 105 -7.53 -6.97 -2.10
CA THR A 105 -8.98 -7.14 -2.34
C THR A 105 -9.42 -8.58 -2.59
N ALA A 106 -8.46 -9.49 -2.75
CA ALA A 106 -8.68 -10.90 -2.97
C ALA A 106 -9.38 -11.55 -1.76
N SER A 107 -10.64 -11.97 -1.91
CA SER A 107 -11.38 -12.68 -0.87
C SER A 107 -11.36 -14.21 -1.08
N LYS A 108 -11.85 -14.94 -0.05
CA LYS A 108 -11.96 -16.40 0.19
C LYS A 108 -12.25 -17.36 -0.99
N GLN A 109 -12.43 -16.89 -2.21
CA GLN A 109 -12.74 -17.70 -3.41
C GLN A 109 -11.54 -17.87 -4.36
N GLY A 110 -10.34 -17.54 -3.89
CA GLY A 110 -9.09 -18.05 -4.45
C GLY A 110 -8.80 -17.59 -5.88
N LYS A 111 -9.21 -16.38 -6.28
CA LYS A 111 -8.88 -15.92 -7.62
C LYS A 111 -7.48 -15.33 -7.73
N TYR A 112 -7.08 -14.30 -6.99
CA TYR A 112 -5.68 -13.83 -7.10
C TYR A 112 -5.23 -13.01 -5.91
N ILE A 113 -4.19 -13.46 -5.19
CA ILE A 113 -3.49 -12.64 -4.19
C ILE A 113 -2.29 -11.98 -4.89
N TYR A 114 -2.32 -10.65 -5.07
CA TYR A 114 -1.21 -9.92 -5.67
C TYR A 114 -0.38 -9.26 -4.57
N PHE A 115 0.58 -10.00 -4.05
CA PHE A 115 1.56 -9.50 -3.10
C PHE A 115 2.90 -9.35 -3.79
N ASN A 116 3.51 -8.17 -3.69
CA ASN A 116 4.79 -7.87 -4.33
C ASN A 116 4.79 -8.17 -5.86
N TYR A 117 3.65 -7.94 -6.52
CA TYR A 117 3.47 -8.28 -7.92
C TYR A 117 4.02 -7.18 -8.82
N ASP A 118 4.46 -7.50 -10.03
CA ASP A 118 5.05 -6.49 -10.90
C ASP A 118 4.00 -5.50 -11.43
N HIS A 119 4.26 -4.20 -11.29
CA HIS A 119 3.32 -3.14 -11.67
C HIS A 119 2.93 -3.20 -13.16
N ASP A 120 3.91 -3.31 -14.05
CA ASP A 120 3.62 -3.21 -15.49
C ASP A 120 2.87 -4.45 -15.98
N ILE A 121 3.19 -5.62 -15.43
CA ILE A 121 2.46 -6.86 -15.68
C ILE A 121 1.02 -6.75 -15.16
N TYR A 122 0.85 -6.25 -13.92
CA TYR A 122 -0.47 -6.06 -13.31
C TYR A 122 -1.38 -5.19 -14.16
N ILE A 123 -0.89 -4.02 -14.58
CA ILE A 123 -1.66 -3.09 -15.40
C ILE A 123 -2.06 -3.71 -16.74
N GLN A 124 -1.16 -4.44 -17.39
CA GLN A 124 -1.43 -5.08 -18.69
C GLN A 124 -2.44 -6.22 -18.58
N GLU A 125 -2.35 -7.04 -17.53
CA GLU A 125 -3.23 -8.19 -17.29
C GLU A 125 -4.68 -7.74 -17.12
N PHE A 126 -4.90 -6.68 -16.35
CA PHE A 126 -6.24 -6.15 -16.04
C PHE A 126 -6.76 -5.12 -17.04
N LYS A 127 -5.92 -4.64 -17.97
CA LYS A 127 -6.28 -3.70 -19.03
C LYS A 127 -6.94 -2.42 -18.50
N PHE A 128 -6.40 -1.86 -17.41
CA PHE A 128 -6.87 -0.58 -16.88
C PHE A 128 -6.69 0.54 -17.91
N GLN A 129 -7.70 1.39 -18.07
CA GLN A 129 -7.70 2.51 -19.02
C GLN A 129 -7.20 3.81 -18.38
N ARG A 130 -7.41 3.96 -17.07
CA ARG A 130 -6.97 5.11 -16.30
C ARG A 130 -6.15 4.65 -15.10
N ILE A 131 -4.98 5.27 -14.92
CA ILE A 131 -4.03 4.94 -13.87
C ILE A 131 -3.58 6.27 -13.25
N ILE A 132 -3.82 6.43 -11.96
CA ILE A 132 -3.35 7.58 -11.18
C ILE A 132 -2.50 7.03 -10.03
N THR A 133 -1.31 7.60 -9.86
CA THR A 133 -0.44 7.29 -8.72
C THR A 133 -0.31 8.51 -7.84
N SER A 134 -0.65 8.40 -6.56
CA SER A 134 -0.52 9.48 -5.58
C SER A 134 0.40 9.04 -4.44
N PRO A 135 1.31 9.90 -3.94
CA PRO A 135 2.03 9.62 -2.69
C PRO A 135 1.03 9.42 -1.54
N TYR A 136 1.25 8.40 -0.71
CA TYR A 136 0.50 8.24 0.52
C TYR A 136 1.11 9.12 1.61
N ASN A 137 0.32 10.08 2.11
CA ASN A 137 0.79 11.07 3.09
C ASN A 137 0.30 10.80 4.52
N GLY A 138 -0.17 9.59 4.83
CA GLY A 138 -0.67 9.24 6.16
C GLY A 138 -2.03 9.88 6.47
N GLY A 139 -3.00 9.74 5.56
CA GLY A 139 -4.37 10.18 5.81
C GLY A 139 -4.93 9.59 7.10
N ASN A 140 -5.68 10.40 7.84
CA ASN A 140 -6.34 10.01 9.10
C ASN A 140 -7.33 8.88 8.92
#